data_AF-A0A6A4ZB55-F1
#
_entry.id   AF-A0A6A4ZB55-F1
#
_cell.length_a   1.000
_cell.length_b   1.000
_cell.length_c   1.000
_cell.angle_alpha   90.00
_cell.angle_beta   90.00
_cell.angle_gamma   90.00
#
_symmetry.space_group_name_H-M   'P 1'
#
loop_
_entity.id
_entity.type
_entity.pdbx_description
1 polymer ?
#
loop_
_entity_poly.entity_id
_entity_poly.type
_entity_poly.pdbx_seq_one_letter_code
_entity_poly.pdbx_strand_id
1 'polypeptide(L)'
;MTAVAVESKSSEAAAAKKRLAGFHDVHAEGKSYLADNMYIRSGYRVDYSLSHCFCSLFELHNETWNVWTHIIGSLIFAGLMYSAFNMEIPTHLWTYDDGTHPYFEPDNIMYIESGRHTLHLFARNVLSATQVHHALEYVVDTRYQEMLSKQLQVASVIFGHTIAQIPSLRRFHEILDSHAEGISHSVSEQLFHLHDELTILKARLEPSFDALSKSMPLKSVVGSYTQVHGMKQSLQARLDAFTLYLGQLDTNDYPSLQFVLQEFHGVTDSIKNGLHAISDVAPSKLAPMLVVGNWPIKVFIGSAVICLTLSSIYHLLWVQSAAASVVFIQLDYSGIILMIAGSFFPLIYYSFYCTPNLLYMYLGIISALAVACLVASVCTSNQAIRSGMFLSLGFFALVPIGHLVWKHGIWDDHIQIFVKPLVAMGVLYLVGAT
;
A
#
# COMPACT_ATOMS: atom_id res chain seq x y z
N MET A 1 -79.70 14.53 -17.18
CA MET A 1 -78.30 15.02 -17.22
C MET A 1 -77.42 14.52 -16.07
N THR A 2 -77.96 13.78 -15.10
CA THR A 2 -77.23 13.34 -13.89
C THR A 2 -76.66 11.91 -13.93
N ALA A 3 -77.02 11.08 -14.91
CA ALA A 3 -76.48 9.71 -15.04
C ALA A 3 -75.12 9.67 -15.78
N VAL A 4 -74.92 10.56 -16.77
CA VAL A 4 -73.70 10.59 -17.60
C VAL A 4 -72.46 11.07 -16.84
N ALA A 5 -72.64 11.92 -15.82
CA ALA A 5 -71.54 12.43 -15.00
C ALA A 5 -71.08 11.46 -13.89
N VAL A 6 -71.90 10.46 -13.55
CA VAL A 6 -71.54 9.41 -12.58
C VAL A 6 -70.77 8.28 -13.28
N GLU A 7 -71.15 7.94 -14.51
CA GLU A 7 -70.42 6.98 -15.36
C GLU A 7 -69.04 7.48 -15.80
N SER A 8 -68.87 8.79 -16.03
CA SER A 8 -67.55 9.35 -16.38
C SER A 8 -66.59 9.32 -15.19
N LYS A 9 -67.08 9.55 -13.96
CA LYS A 9 -66.26 9.49 -12.74
C LYS A 9 -65.92 8.04 -12.32
N SER A 10 -66.79 7.07 -12.57
CA SER A 10 -66.46 5.65 -12.34
C SER A 10 -65.47 5.10 -13.37
N SER A 11 -65.45 5.65 -14.59
CA SER A 11 -64.49 5.32 -15.65
C SER A 11 -63.10 5.91 -15.40
N GLU A 12 -63.01 7.16 -14.94
CA GLU A 12 -61.72 7.78 -14.58
C GLU A 12 -61.10 7.16 -13.32
N ALA A 13 -61.91 6.73 -12.35
CA ALA A 13 -61.44 5.97 -11.18
C ALA A 13 -61.01 4.52 -11.53
N ALA A 14 -61.47 3.97 -12.65
CA ALA A 14 -61.10 2.64 -13.13
C ALA A 14 -59.78 2.62 -13.95
N ALA A 15 -59.16 3.77 -14.20
CA ALA A 15 -57.95 3.89 -15.03
C ALA A 15 -56.66 4.18 -14.24
N ALA A 16 -56.65 4.03 -12.91
CA ALA A 16 -55.41 3.81 -12.18
C ALA A 16 -54.95 2.37 -12.45
N LYS A 17 -54.51 2.08 -13.69
CA LYS A 17 -53.98 0.78 -14.09
C LYS A 17 -52.96 0.37 -13.03
N LYS A 18 -53.23 -0.74 -12.34
CA LYS A 18 -52.34 -1.28 -11.31
C LYS A 18 -50.96 -1.40 -11.95
N ARG A 19 -50.04 -0.52 -11.57
CA ARG A 19 -48.73 -0.38 -12.24
C ARG A 19 -47.85 -1.61 -12.03
N LEU A 20 -48.22 -2.41 -11.03
CA LEU A 20 -47.72 -3.75 -10.79
C LEU A 20 -48.67 -4.78 -11.39
N ALA A 21 -48.18 -5.52 -12.38
CA ALA A 21 -48.90 -6.55 -13.10
C ALA A 21 -48.64 -7.96 -12.52
N GLY A 22 -49.57 -8.89 -12.79
CA GLY A 22 -49.39 -10.31 -12.56
C GLY A 22 -48.56 -10.98 -13.66
N PHE A 23 -47.99 -12.15 -13.38
CA PHE A 23 -47.19 -12.93 -14.35
C PHE A 23 -47.92 -13.15 -15.69
N HIS A 24 -49.19 -13.57 -15.61
CA HIS A 24 -50.01 -13.82 -16.79
C HIS A 24 -50.37 -12.54 -17.55
N ASP A 25 -50.56 -11.43 -16.85
CA ASP A 25 -50.89 -10.13 -17.46
C ASP A 25 -49.71 -9.60 -18.28
N VAL A 26 -48.49 -9.71 -17.73
CA VAL A 26 -47.24 -9.32 -18.42
C VAL A 26 -47.05 -10.09 -19.73
N HIS A 27 -47.35 -11.40 -19.72
CA HIS A 27 -47.29 -12.24 -20.92
C HIS A 27 -48.40 -11.89 -21.92
N ALA A 28 -49.62 -11.65 -21.44
CA ALA A 28 -50.74 -11.26 -22.30
C ALA A 28 -50.50 -9.90 -22.99
N GLU A 29 -49.78 -8.98 -22.33
CA GLU A 29 -49.37 -7.68 -22.89
C GLU A 29 -48.14 -7.76 -23.82
N GLY A 30 -47.60 -8.96 -24.09
CA GLY A 30 -46.43 -9.14 -24.97
C GLY A 30 -45.11 -8.67 -24.36
N LYS A 31 -45.04 -8.51 -23.02
CA LYS A 31 -43.85 -8.06 -22.28
C LYS A 31 -43.19 -9.21 -21.52
N SER A 32 -43.21 -10.42 -22.09
CA SER A 32 -42.66 -11.64 -21.47
C SER A 32 -41.19 -11.53 -21.03
N TYR A 33 -40.41 -10.65 -21.65
CA TYR A 33 -39.02 -10.37 -21.24
C TYR A 33 -38.90 -9.85 -19.79
N LEU A 34 -39.98 -9.31 -19.20
CA LEU A 34 -40.03 -8.86 -17.81
C LEU A 34 -40.40 -9.98 -16.82
N ALA A 35 -40.83 -11.14 -17.29
CA ALA A 35 -41.37 -12.22 -16.47
C ALA A 35 -40.81 -13.57 -16.93
N ASP A 36 -39.56 -13.85 -16.57
CA ASP A 36 -38.84 -15.09 -16.88
C ASP A 36 -39.19 -16.25 -15.92
N ASN A 37 -39.50 -15.94 -14.65
CA ASN A 37 -39.77 -16.92 -13.60
C ASN A 37 -41.27 -17.09 -13.32
N MET A 38 -41.84 -18.24 -13.71
CA MET A 38 -43.26 -18.57 -13.50
C MET A 38 -43.69 -18.66 -12.02
N TYR A 39 -42.76 -18.81 -11.09
CA TYR A 39 -43.06 -18.88 -9.66
C TYR A 39 -43.33 -17.51 -9.04
N ILE A 40 -42.88 -16.42 -9.69
CA ILE A 40 -43.16 -15.05 -9.28
C ILE A 40 -44.52 -14.66 -9.86
N ARG A 41 -45.56 -14.62 -9.02
CA ARG A 41 -46.95 -14.49 -9.49
C ARG A 41 -47.39 -13.05 -9.75
N SER A 42 -46.76 -12.07 -9.11
CA SER A 42 -47.15 -10.66 -9.18
C SER A 42 -46.03 -9.72 -8.75
N GLY A 43 -46.20 -8.42 -9.00
CA GLY A 43 -45.25 -7.39 -8.58
C GLY A 43 -44.34 -6.93 -9.72
N TYR A 44 -44.65 -7.29 -10.96
CA TYR A 44 -43.91 -6.86 -12.14
C TYR A 44 -44.25 -5.41 -12.48
N ARG A 45 -43.24 -4.55 -12.51
CA ARG A 45 -43.40 -3.16 -12.96
C ARG A 45 -43.62 -3.16 -14.47
N VAL A 46 -44.66 -2.46 -14.94
CA VAL A 46 -44.99 -2.37 -16.37
C VAL A 46 -45.23 -0.91 -16.75
N ASP A 47 -44.65 -0.47 -17.87
CA ASP A 47 -44.77 0.91 -18.40
C ASP A 47 -44.25 2.00 -17.43
N TYR A 48 -43.20 1.69 -16.68
CA TYR A 48 -42.56 2.66 -15.78
C TYR A 48 -41.70 3.63 -16.61
N SER A 49 -41.95 4.93 -16.47
CA SER A 49 -41.00 5.97 -16.89
C SER A 49 -39.78 5.96 -15.96
N LEU A 50 -38.69 6.63 -16.34
CA LEU A 50 -37.51 6.75 -15.48
C LEU A 50 -37.86 7.30 -14.08
N SER A 51 -38.71 8.32 -14.02
CA SER A 51 -39.18 8.88 -12.74
C SER A 51 -39.93 7.83 -11.91
N HIS A 52 -40.77 7.01 -12.54
CA HIS A 52 -41.46 5.92 -11.85
C HIS A 52 -40.47 4.85 -11.35
N CYS A 53 -39.41 4.54 -12.10
CA CYS A 53 -38.36 3.63 -11.62
C CYS A 53 -37.71 4.15 -10.34
N PHE A 54 -37.31 5.42 -10.29
CA PHE A 54 -36.75 6.00 -9.06
C PHE A 54 -37.75 6.02 -7.91
N CYS A 55 -39.01 6.38 -8.16
CA CYS A 55 -40.06 6.29 -7.13
C CYS A 55 -40.28 4.85 -6.65
N SER A 56 -40.07 3.84 -7.52
CA SER A 56 -40.24 2.43 -7.19
C SER A 56 -39.25 1.91 -6.15
N LEU A 57 -38.17 2.65 -5.84
CA LEU A 57 -37.28 2.34 -4.72
C LEU A 57 -38.04 2.25 -3.38
N PHE A 58 -39.16 2.97 -3.26
CA PHE A 58 -40.01 2.99 -2.08
C PHE A 58 -41.34 2.23 -2.29
N GLU A 59 -41.46 1.47 -3.37
CA GLU A 59 -42.60 0.61 -3.69
C GLU A 59 -42.18 -0.87 -3.61
N LEU A 60 -43.05 -1.73 -3.09
CA LEU A 60 -42.80 -3.19 -3.09
C LEU A 60 -43.11 -3.78 -4.47
N HIS A 61 -42.09 -4.35 -5.10
CA HIS A 61 -42.13 -5.00 -6.40
C HIS A 61 -41.23 -6.25 -6.41
N ASN A 62 -41.28 -7.04 -7.48
CA ASN A 62 -40.55 -8.32 -7.57
C ASN A 62 -39.02 -8.17 -7.45
N GLU A 63 -38.48 -7.02 -7.90
CA GLU A 63 -37.05 -6.70 -7.80
C GLU A 63 -36.62 -5.92 -6.55
N THR A 64 -37.51 -5.63 -5.58
CA THR A 64 -37.19 -4.65 -4.51
C THR A 64 -35.96 -5.08 -3.73
N TRP A 65 -35.89 -6.34 -3.34
CA TRP A 65 -34.75 -6.85 -2.57
C TRP A 65 -33.47 -6.88 -3.40
N ASN A 66 -33.54 -7.23 -4.69
CA ASN A 66 -32.37 -7.19 -5.58
C ASN A 66 -31.81 -5.77 -5.66
N VAL A 67 -32.66 -4.76 -5.88
CA VAL A 67 -32.21 -3.36 -5.94
C VAL A 67 -31.59 -2.92 -4.60
N TRP A 68 -32.25 -3.18 -3.48
CA TRP A 68 -31.77 -2.69 -2.17
C TRP A 68 -30.51 -3.40 -1.68
N THR A 69 -30.37 -4.72 -1.88
CA THR A 69 -29.15 -5.44 -1.46
C THR A 69 -27.92 -4.94 -2.21
N HIS A 70 -28.05 -4.66 -3.52
CA HIS A 70 -26.96 -4.09 -4.32
C HIS A 70 -26.67 -2.62 -3.97
N ILE A 71 -27.68 -1.78 -3.73
CA ILE A 71 -27.48 -0.38 -3.31
C ILE A 71 -26.76 -0.32 -1.95
N ILE A 72 -27.26 -1.06 -0.95
CA ILE A 72 -26.67 -1.10 0.38
C ILE A 72 -25.24 -1.62 0.31
N GLY A 73 -25.00 -2.70 -0.46
CA GLY A 73 -23.66 -3.22 -0.69
C GLY A 73 -22.73 -2.18 -1.31
N SER A 74 -23.18 -1.47 -2.35
CA SER A 74 -22.40 -0.40 -3.01
C SER A 74 -22.03 0.72 -2.02
N LEU A 75 -22.97 1.16 -1.18
CA LEU A 75 -22.71 2.18 -0.15
C LEU A 75 -21.70 1.71 0.90
N ILE A 76 -21.77 0.45 1.33
CA ILE A 76 -20.80 -0.14 2.26
C ILE A 76 -19.40 -0.12 1.64
N PHE A 77 -19.25 -0.61 0.40
CA PHE A 77 -17.95 -0.61 -0.29
C PHE A 77 -17.45 0.81 -0.62
N ALA A 78 -18.34 1.77 -0.88
CA ALA A 78 -17.98 3.17 -1.06
C ALA A 78 -17.46 3.80 0.25
N GLY A 79 -18.07 3.47 1.39
CA GLY A 79 -17.56 3.85 2.71
C GLY A 79 -16.18 3.24 3.00
N LEU A 80 -15.99 1.96 2.67
CA LEU A 80 -14.69 1.30 2.76
C LEU A 80 -13.65 1.95 1.84
N MET A 81 -14.05 2.36 0.63
CA MET A 81 -13.18 3.08 -0.30
C MET A 81 -12.73 4.42 0.29
N TYR A 82 -13.67 5.21 0.81
CA TYR A 82 -13.36 6.48 1.47
C TYR A 82 -12.39 6.26 2.63
N SER A 83 -12.64 5.28 3.49
CA SER A 83 -11.72 4.90 4.57
C SER A 83 -10.33 4.53 4.05
N ALA A 84 -10.25 3.73 2.98
CA ALA A 84 -8.99 3.28 2.38
C ALA A 84 -8.17 4.44 1.78
N PHE A 85 -8.82 5.49 1.26
CA PHE A 85 -8.13 6.70 0.81
C PHE A 85 -7.68 7.59 1.97
N ASN A 86 -8.47 7.71 3.04
CA ASN A 86 -8.10 8.54 4.20
C ASN A 86 -7.02 7.92 5.09
N MET A 87 -6.84 6.59 5.05
CA MET A 87 -5.72 5.93 5.74
C MET A 87 -4.33 6.37 5.24
N GLU A 88 -4.21 6.96 4.04
CA GLU A 88 -2.93 7.38 3.47
C GLU A 88 -2.44 8.76 3.90
N ILE A 89 -3.19 9.48 4.75
CA ILE A 89 -2.76 10.78 5.27
C ILE A 89 -2.34 10.63 6.73
N PRO A 90 -1.07 10.27 7.03
CA PRO A 90 -0.52 10.55 8.35
C PRO A 90 -0.29 12.07 8.45
N THR A 91 -1.32 12.82 8.86
CA THR A 91 -1.22 14.28 9.09
C THR A 91 -0.33 14.66 10.27
N HIS A 92 0.33 13.71 10.95
CA HIS A 92 1.08 13.96 12.19
C HIS A 92 2.47 13.31 12.28
N LEU A 93 3.17 13.05 11.17
CA LEU A 93 4.59 12.67 11.28
C LEU A 93 5.54 13.86 11.42
N TRP A 94 5.03 15.09 11.38
CA TRP A 94 5.83 16.31 11.52
C TRP A 94 5.08 17.38 12.32
N THR A 95 5.00 17.22 13.63
CA THR A 95 5.03 18.40 14.50
C THR A 95 6.50 18.75 14.70
N TYR A 96 7.00 19.61 13.83
CA TYR A 96 8.14 20.47 14.16
C TYR A 96 7.64 21.39 15.28
N ASP A 97 8.10 21.22 16.52
CA ASP A 97 8.09 22.36 17.44
C ASP A 97 9.15 22.26 18.55
N ASP A 98 9.85 23.38 18.70
CA ASP A 98 10.71 23.88 19.76
C ASP A 98 11.77 22.96 20.42
N GLY A 99 12.93 22.84 19.77
CA GLY A 99 14.24 23.17 20.35
C GLY A 99 14.81 22.41 21.56
N THR A 100 14.03 21.70 22.38
CA THR A 100 14.52 21.08 23.62
C THR A 100 13.84 19.73 23.87
N HIS A 101 14.60 18.67 23.59
CA HIS A 101 14.32 17.26 23.90
C HIS A 101 13.28 16.53 23.03
N PRO A 102 13.66 15.50 22.25
CA PRO A 102 12.71 14.56 21.70
C PRO A 102 12.29 13.58 22.80
N TYR A 103 11.20 13.88 23.51
CA TYR A 103 10.41 12.84 24.15
C TYR A 103 9.64 12.10 23.06
N PHE A 104 10.01 10.83 22.87
CA PHE A 104 9.30 9.90 22.00
C PHE A 104 8.03 9.48 22.74
N GLU A 105 6.91 10.17 22.49
CA GLU A 105 5.61 9.71 22.98
C GLU A 105 5.20 8.50 22.12
N PRO A 106 5.07 7.29 22.70
CA PRO A 106 4.92 6.06 21.93
C PRO A 106 3.46 5.85 21.50
N ASP A 107 2.94 6.76 20.69
CA ASP A 107 1.62 6.62 20.03
C ASP A 107 1.73 5.97 18.64
N ASN A 108 2.77 5.16 18.44
CA ASN A 108 2.97 4.30 17.27
C ASN A 108 1.99 3.11 17.29
N ILE A 109 0.76 3.36 16.89
CA ILE A 109 -0.28 2.33 16.76
C ILE A 109 -0.31 1.82 15.31
N MET A 110 0.31 0.65 15.09
CA MET A 110 0.19 -0.09 13.82
C MET A 110 -1.16 -0.81 13.78
N TYR A 111 -1.96 -0.54 12.74
CA TYR A 111 -3.32 -1.06 12.56
C TYR A 111 -3.39 -2.50 12.03
N ILE A 112 -2.26 -3.05 11.57
CA ILE A 112 -2.12 -4.42 11.03
C ILE A 112 -0.76 -4.99 11.45
N GLU A 113 -0.75 -6.26 11.90
CA GLU A 113 0.45 -7.03 12.31
C GLU A 113 0.33 -8.46 11.74
N SER A 114 1.40 -9.00 11.16
CA SER A 114 1.44 -10.35 10.57
C SER A 114 0.31 -10.67 9.58
N GLY A 115 -0.14 -9.67 8.80
CA GLY A 115 -1.24 -9.83 7.84
C GLY A 115 -2.64 -9.95 8.45
N ARG A 116 -2.79 -9.62 9.75
CA ARG A 116 -4.09 -9.55 10.46
C ARG A 116 -4.26 -8.16 11.05
N HIS A 117 -5.49 -7.64 11.08
CA HIS A 117 -5.79 -6.42 11.81
C HIS A 117 -5.36 -6.57 13.28
N THR A 118 -4.66 -5.57 13.82
CA THR A 118 -4.22 -5.64 15.22
C THR A 118 -5.42 -5.49 16.15
N LEU A 119 -5.33 -6.14 17.33
CA LEU A 119 -6.25 -5.87 18.43
C LEU A 119 -6.23 -4.38 18.82
N HIS A 120 -5.21 -3.62 18.43
CA HIS A 120 -5.06 -2.19 18.70
C HIS A 120 -5.90 -1.29 17.77
N LEU A 121 -6.11 -1.67 16.50
CA LEU A 121 -7.14 -1.09 15.62
C LEU A 121 -8.54 -1.32 16.20
N PHE A 122 -8.76 -2.50 16.80
CA PHE A 122 -9.99 -2.83 17.51
C PHE A 122 -10.07 -2.13 18.89
N ALA A 123 -8.97 -2.00 19.64
CA ALA A 123 -8.94 -1.44 20.99
C ALA A 123 -9.09 0.10 21.00
N ARG A 124 -8.45 0.80 20.05
CA ARG A 124 -8.55 2.27 19.91
C ARG A 124 -9.93 2.73 19.42
N ASN A 125 -10.61 1.89 18.64
CA ASN A 125 -11.94 2.17 18.11
C ASN A 125 -13.08 1.45 18.88
N VAL A 126 -12.78 0.47 19.74
CA VAL A 126 -13.78 -0.40 20.42
C VAL A 126 -13.48 -0.71 21.91
N LEU A 127 -12.22 -0.87 22.36
CA LEU A 127 -11.88 -1.44 23.69
C LEU A 127 -10.58 -0.88 24.31
N SER A 128 -10.66 0.07 25.24
CA SER A 128 -9.49 0.60 25.96
C SER A 128 -8.75 -0.42 26.85
N ALA A 129 -7.44 -0.14 27.06
CA ALA A 129 -6.57 -0.56 28.18
C ALA A 129 -6.20 -2.05 28.35
N THR A 130 -5.02 -2.45 27.84
CA THR A 130 -3.89 -3.04 28.59
C THR A 130 -2.80 -3.61 27.64
N GLN A 131 -1.53 -3.46 28.05
CA GLN A 131 -0.31 -3.68 27.25
C GLN A 131 0.08 -5.16 27.13
N VAL A 132 0.52 -5.58 25.93
CA VAL A 132 1.33 -6.80 25.71
C VAL A 132 2.40 -6.49 24.64
N HIS A 133 3.65 -6.88 24.91
CA HIS A 133 4.83 -6.66 24.06
C HIS A 133 5.11 -7.88 23.16
N HIS A 134 5.14 -7.72 21.83
CA HIS A 134 5.84 -8.64 20.90
C HIS A 134 6.48 -7.90 19.71
N ALA A 135 7.54 -8.49 19.16
CA ALA A 135 8.57 -7.87 18.33
C ALA A 135 8.21 -7.77 16.83
N LEU A 136 8.49 -6.60 16.24
CA LEU A 136 8.18 -6.23 14.86
C LEU A 136 9.39 -6.42 13.91
N GLU A 137 9.38 -7.46 13.08
CA GLU A 137 10.30 -7.60 11.94
C GLU A 137 9.70 -6.95 10.69
N TYR A 138 10.04 -5.69 10.44
CA TYR A 138 9.85 -5.08 9.12
C TYR A 138 11.15 -5.23 8.33
N VAL A 139 11.09 -5.92 7.19
CA VAL A 139 12.24 -6.17 6.32
C VAL A 139 12.34 -5.05 5.27
N VAL A 140 13.43 -4.30 5.32
CA VAL A 140 13.85 -3.37 4.26
C VAL A 140 14.09 -4.17 2.96
N ASP A 141 13.70 -3.65 1.78
CA ASP A 141 13.96 -4.32 0.48
C ASP A 141 15.39 -4.87 0.42
N THR A 142 15.55 -6.16 0.11
CA THR A 142 16.85 -6.86 0.09
C THR A 142 17.88 -6.16 -0.80
N ARG A 143 17.46 -5.52 -1.90
CA ARG A 143 18.37 -4.74 -2.76
C ARG A 143 18.87 -3.47 -2.09
N TYR A 144 18.01 -2.80 -1.32
CA TYR A 144 18.38 -1.60 -0.57
C TYR A 144 19.20 -1.95 0.66
N GLN A 145 18.92 -3.08 1.33
CA GLN A 145 19.75 -3.66 2.39
C GLN A 145 21.18 -3.90 1.91
N GLU A 146 21.35 -4.51 0.73
CA GLU A 146 22.67 -4.70 0.13
C GLU A 146 23.36 -3.39 -0.22
N MET A 147 22.64 -2.42 -0.79
CA MET A 147 23.20 -1.10 -1.11
C MET A 147 23.67 -0.37 0.16
N LEU A 148 22.83 -0.37 1.19
CA LEU A 148 23.11 0.24 2.50
C LEU A 148 24.30 -0.44 3.17
N SER A 149 24.32 -1.77 3.19
CA SER A 149 25.43 -2.55 3.73
C SER A 149 26.74 -2.24 3.02
N LYS A 150 26.73 -2.11 1.68
CA LYS A 150 27.93 -1.75 0.90
C LYS A 150 28.42 -0.34 1.23
N GLN A 151 27.52 0.65 1.32
CA GLN A 151 27.90 2.03 1.66
C GLN A 151 28.49 2.15 3.07
N LEU A 152 27.87 1.49 4.06
CA LEU A 152 28.36 1.48 5.44
C LEU A 152 29.70 0.76 5.56
N GLN A 153 29.89 -0.34 4.82
CA GLN A 153 31.16 -1.05 4.76
C GLN A 153 32.28 -0.17 4.18
N VAL A 154 32.00 0.56 3.09
CA VAL A 154 32.95 1.51 2.50
C VAL A 154 33.32 2.60 3.51
N ALA A 155 32.34 3.19 4.20
CA ALA A 155 32.61 4.20 5.24
C ALA A 155 33.48 3.63 6.38
N SER A 156 33.15 2.43 6.87
CA SER A 156 33.91 1.75 7.93
C SER A 156 35.37 1.49 7.55
N VAL A 157 35.62 1.07 6.31
CA VAL A 157 36.99 0.84 5.79
C VAL A 157 37.76 2.16 5.70
N ILE A 158 37.13 3.22 5.19
CA ILE A 158 37.75 4.56 5.12
C ILE A 158 38.15 5.03 6.52
N PHE A 159 37.24 4.99 7.49
CA PHE A 159 37.55 5.39 8.87
C PHE A 159 38.61 4.51 9.52
N GLY A 160 38.62 3.20 9.25
CA GLY A 160 39.68 2.32 9.74
C GLY A 160 41.07 2.74 9.26
N HIS A 161 41.19 3.12 7.99
CA HIS A 161 42.43 3.64 7.44
C HIS A 161 42.81 4.98 8.07
N THR A 162 41.86 5.92 8.18
CA THR A 162 42.11 7.23 8.79
C THR A 162 42.56 7.10 10.25
N ILE A 163 41.90 6.25 11.04
CA ILE A 163 42.23 6.01 12.45
C ILE A 163 43.66 5.48 12.58
N ALA A 164 44.10 4.59 11.70
CA ALA A 164 45.46 4.05 11.72
C ALA A 164 46.52 5.12 11.39
N GLN A 165 46.17 6.17 10.63
CA GLN A 165 47.06 7.27 10.27
C GLN A 165 47.23 8.32 11.39
N ILE A 166 46.22 8.53 12.25
CA ILE A 166 46.26 9.58 13.28
C ILE A 166 47.44 9.41 14.27
N PRO A 167 47.72 8.21 14.83
CA PRO A 167 48.86 8.02 15.74
C PRO A 167 50.22 8.30 15.09
N SER A 168 50.38 8.05 13.78
CA SER A 168 51.63 8.35 13.08
C SER A 168 51.89 9.85 12.93
N LEU A 169 50.85 10.69 13.03
CA LEU A 169 50.98 12.15 13.03
C LEU A 169 51.60 12.70 14.33
N ARG A 170 51.72 11.86 15.38
CA ARG A 170 52.42 12.24 16.62
C ARG A 170 53.89 12.59 16.37
N ARG A 171 54.51 12.07 15.32
CA ARG A 171 55.90 12.43 14.94
C ARG A 171 56.03 13.89 14.49
N PHE A 172 54.93 14.50 14.06
CA PHE A 172 54.91 15.91 13.69
C PHE A 172 54.74 16.84 14.90
N HIS A 173 54.48 16.28 16.10
CA HIS A 173 54.41 17.03 17.35
C HIS A 173 55.73 17.74 17.66
N GLU A 174 56.87 17.06 17.45
CA GLU A 174 58.21 17.66 17.65
C GLU A 174 58.49 18.81 16.67
N ILE A 175 57.96 18.72 15.44
CA ILE A 175 58.10 19.76 14.41
C ILE A 175 57.19 20.96 14.73
N LEU A 176 55.98 20.70 15.22
CA LEU A 176 55.02 21.73 15.64
C LEU A 176 55.48 22.43 16.92
N ASP A 177 55.98 21.70 17.92
CA ASP A 177 56.48 22.26 19.18
C ASP A 177 57.72 23.14 18.95
N SER A 178 58.62 22.73 18.05
CA SER A 178 59.87 23.47 17.80
C SER A 178 59.68 24.79 17.03
N HIS A 179 58.55 24.97 16.34
CA HIS A 179 58.30 26.14 15.50
C HIS A 179 57.08 26.96 15.93
N ALA A 180 56.22 26.42 16.80
CA ALA A 180 54.93 27.00 17.16
C ALA A 180 54.46 26.56 18.56
N GLU A 181 55.10 27.09 19.61
CA GLU A 181 54.71 26.85 21.01
C GLU A 181 53.21 27.17 21.21
N GLY A 182 52.44 26.18 21.70
CA GLY A 182 51.01 26.28 21.96
C GLY A 182 50.08 25.77 20.83
N ILE A 183 50.50 25.83 19.56
CA ILE A 183 49.72 25.30 18.43
C ILE A 183 49.68 23.77 18.47
N SER A 184 50.82 23.17 18.78
CA SER A 184 50.99 21.72 18.90
C SER A 184 50.06 21.07 19.93
N HIS A 185 49.82 21.75 21.06
CA HIS A 185 48.88 21.27 22.09
C HIS A 185 47.44 21.28 21.58
N SER A 186 47.01 22.40 20.96
CA SER A 186 45.66 22.55 20.40
C SER A 186 45.38 21.54 19.27
N VAL A 187 46.35 21.35 18.37
CA VAL A 187 46.26 20.36 17.27
C VAL A 187 46.18 18.94 17.82
N SER A 188 47.01 18.61 18.81
CA SER A 188 47.03 17.29 19.46
C SER A 188 45.69 16.98 20.16
N GLU A 189 45.12 17.96 20.85
CA GLU A 189 43.82 17.84 21.52
C GLU A 189 42.68 17.61 20.51
N GLN A 190 42.64 18.37 19.40
CA GLN A 190 41.66 18.17 18.33
C GLN A 190 41.79 16.80 17.67
N LEU A 191 43.01 16.32 17.42
CA LEU A 191 43.25 14.99 16.86
C LEU A 191 42.83 13.87 17.81
N PHE A 192 43.04 14.04 19.11
CA PHE A 192 42.60 13.07 20.11
C PHE A 192 41.07 12.95 20.13
N HIS A 193 40.36 14.09 20.12
CA HIS A 193 38.90 14.11 20.03
C HIS A 193 38.36 13.53 18.72
N LEU A 194 38.98 13.88 17.58
CA LEU A 194 38.63 13.31 16.28
C LEU A 194 38.85 11.79 16.26
N HIS A 195 39.96 11.32 16.82
CA HIS A 195 40.27 9.90 16.90
C HIS A 195 39.24 9.12 17.74
N ASP A 196 38.85 9.65 18.90
CA ASP A 196 37.86 9.02 19.78
C ASP A 196 36.48 8.95 19.10
N GLU A 197 35.99 10.07 18.56
CA GLU A 197 34.70 10.12 17.87
C GLU A 197 34.67 9.22 16.63
N LEU A 198 35.75 9.18 15.84
CA LEU A 198 35.89 8.26 14.70
C LEU A 198 35.90 6.80 15.13
N THR A 199 36.55 6.48 16.25
CA THR A 199 36.62 5.11 16.78
C THR A 199 35.23 4.65 17.23
N ILE A 200 34.48 5.51 17.93
CA ILE A 200 33.10 5.23 18.32
C ILE A 200 32.20 5.09 17.10
N LEU A 201 32.35 5.98 16.10
CA LEU A 201 31.58 5.93 14.87
C LEU A 201 31.87 4.65 14.07
N LYS A 202 33.15 4.30 13.91
CA LYS A 202 33.58 3.04 13.28
C LYS A 202 33.06 1.82 14.02
N ALA A 203 33.14 1.77 15.35
CA ALA A 203 32.61 0.65 16.13
C ALA A 203 31.09 0.46 15.97
N ARG A 204 30.35 1.53 15.65
CA ARG A 204 28.91 1.50 15.34
C ARG A 204 28.60 1.17 13.88
N LEU A 205 29.59 1.25 13.00
CA LEU A 205 29.52 0.85 11.59
C LEU A 205 30.03 -0.58 11.36
N GLU A 206 31.00 -1.04 12.17
CA GLU A 206 31.50 -2.41 12.21
C GLU A 206 30.43 -3.37 12.78
N PRO A 207 30.41 -4.64 12.34
CA PRO A 207 29.22 -5.44 12.41
C PRO A 207 28.87 -5.89 13.85
N SER A 208 27.75 -5.39 14.37
CA SER A 208 26.67 -6.27 14.86
C SER A 208 25.71 -6.65 13.71
N PHE A 209 26.18 -6.53 12.47
CA PHE A 209 25.44 -6.61 11.21
C PHE A 209 25.38 -8.03 10.60
N ASP A 210 25.80 -9.08 11.33
CA ASP A 210 25.46 -10.47 10.95
C ASP A 210 23.92 -10.69 10.90
N ALA A 211 23.15 -9.83 11.55
CA ALA A 211 21.68 -9.87 11.62
C ALA A 211 20.95 -9.14 10.48
N LEU A 212 21.64 -8.49 9.54
CA LEU A 212 20.99 -8.05 8.29
C LEU A 212 20.76 -9.24 7.33
N SER A 213 21.26 -10.43 7.69
CA SER A 213 20.76 -11.68 7.16
C SER A 213 19.37 -11.98 7.79
N LYS A 214 18.33 -11.71 6.98
CA LYS A 214 16.95 -12.21 7.10
C LYS A 214 16.02 -11.68 8.20
N SER A 215 16.44 -10.96 9.25
CA SER A 215 15.53 -10.75 10.42
C SER A 215 15.75 -9.54 11.34
N MET A 216 16.56 -8.51 11.02
CA MET A 216 16.70 -7.39 11.97
C MET A 216 15.42 -6.51 12.04
N PRO A 217 14.84 -6.28 13.25
CA PRO A 217 13.71 -5.38 13.45
C PRO A 217 14.03 -3.96 12.98
N LEU A 218 13.19 -3.39 12.10
CA LEU A 218 13.36 -2.02 11.58
C LEU A 218 13.55 -0.96 12.67
N LYS A 219 12.91 -1.13 13.84
CA LYS A 219 13.09 -0.22 14.99
C LYS A 219 14.55 -0.14 15.43
N SER A 220 15.26 -1.28 15.38
CA SER A 220 16.70 -1.35 15.68
C SER A 220 17.53 -0.68 14.59
N VAL A 221 17.17 -0.87 13.32
CA VAL A 221 17.87 -0.25 12.18
C VAL A 221 17.71 1.27 12.20
N VAL A 222 16.48 1.77 12.35
CA VAL A 222 16.19 3.21 12.41
C VAL A 222 16.82 3.84 13.64
N GLY A 223 16.70 3.21 14.82
CA GLY A 223 17.32 3.70 16.06
C GLY A 223 18.84 3.81 15.98
N SER A 224 19.51 2.76 15.47
CA SER A 224 20.96 2.79 15.24
C SER A 224 21.35 3.85 14.20
N TYR A 225 20.56 3.99 13.13
CA TYR A 225 20.86 4.95 12.07
C TYR A 225 20.64 6.41 12.50
N THR A 226 19.63 6.71 13.31
CA THR A 226 19.43 8.06 13.88
C THR A 226 20.62 8.48 14.76
N GLN A 227 21.18 7.54 15.54
CA GLN A 227 22.38 7.80 16.34
C GLN A 227 23.60 8.06 15.47
N VAL A 228 23.82 7.24 14.43
CA VAL A 228 24.92 7.45 13.45
C VAL A 228 24.77 8.81 12.75
N HIS A 229 23.56 9.21 12.40
CA HIS A 229 23.28 10.51 11.79
C HIS A 229 23.63 11.69 12.71
N GLY A 230 23.26 11.61 14.00
CA GLY A 230 23.63 12.63 14.99
C GLY A 230 25.16 12.76 15.16
N MET A 231 25.86 11.63 15.26
CA MET A 231 27.33 11.60 15.34
C MET A 231 27.99 12.16 14.08
N LYS A 232 27.46 11.84 12.90
CA LYS A 232 27.94 12.40 11.63
C LYS A 232 27.88 13.92 11.64
N GLN A 233 26.76 14.52 12.05
CA GLN A 233 26.61 15.98 12.08
C GLN A 233 27.60 16.63 13.05
N SER A 234 27.75 16.07 14.25
CA SER A 234 28.72 16.55 15.25
C SER A 234 30.16 16.48 14.73
N LEU A 235 30.55 15.34 14.15
CA LEU A 235 31.90 15.13 13.62
C LEU A 235 32.18 16.04 12.42
N GLN A 236 31.19 16.25 11.54
CA GLN A 236 31.31 17.13 10.38
C GLN A 236 31.52 18.58 10.81
N ALA A 237 30.75 19.08 11.79
CA ALA A 237 30.94 20.43 12.33
C ALA A 237 32.32 20.61 12.97
N ARG A 238 32.81 19.61 13.72
CA ARG A 238 34.15 19.63 14.33
C ARG A 238 35.26 19.61 13.28
N LEU A 239 35.10 18.81 12.23
CA LEU A 239 36.04 18.72 11.11
C LEU A 239 36.13 20.03 10.32
N ASP A 240 34.99 20.68 10.07
CA ASP A 240 34.95 21.97 9.40
C ASP A 240 35.65 23.06 10.23
N ALA A 241 35.46 23.06 11.55
CA ALA A 241 36.16 23.96 12.47
C ALA A 241 37.68 23.70 12.49
N PHE A 242 38.11 22.44 12.50
CA PHE A 242 39.52 22.08 12.45
C PHE A 242 40.17 22.44 11.12
N THR A 243 39.49 22.21 10.00
CA THR A 243 39.96 22.60 8.66
C THR A 243 40.14 24.12 8.56
N LEU A 244 39.20 24.90 9.12
CA LEU A 244 39.30 26.36 9.19
C LEU A 244 40.52 26.79 10.02
N TYR A 245 40.74 26.15 11.18
CA TYR A 245 41.89 26.42 12.05
C TYR A 245 43.23 26.15 11.34
N LEU A 246 43.35 25.00 10.65
CA LEU A 246 44.55 24.67 9.87
C LEU A 246 44.81 25.70 8.76
N GLY A 247 43.76 26.20 8.10
CA GLY A 247 43.88 27.21 7.05
C GLY A 247 44.29 28.61 7.53
N GLN A 248 44.19 28.89 8.83
CA GLN A 248 44.61 30.16 9.44
C GLN A 248 46.09 30.18 9.84
N LEU A 249 46.78 29.04 9.78
CA LEU A 249 48.20 28.95 10.12
C LEU A 249 49.05 29.53 8.97
N ASP A 250 49.79 30.60 9.26
CA ASP A 250 50.73 31.21 8.30
C ASP A 250 51.96 30.29 8.14
N THR A 251 52.19 29.82 6.91
CA THR A 251 53.26 28.85 6.59
C THR A 251 54.32 29.41 5.67
N ASN A 252 54.28 30.71 5.38
CA ASN A 252 55.20 31.34 4.43
C ASN A 252 56.67 31.27 4.89
N ASP A 253 56.91 31.15 6.20
CA ASP A 253 58.25 31.17 6.79
C ASP A 253 58.86 29.77 7.02
N TYR A 254 58.08 28.67 6.91
CA TYR A 254 58.54 27.32 7.30
C TYR A 254 58.09 26.20 6.33
N PRO A 255 58.95 25.75 5.40
CA PRO A 255 58.62 24.69 4.43
C PRO A 255 58.28 23.34 5.07
N SER A 256 58.90 23.02 6.22
CA SER A 256 58.60 21.82 7.01
C SER A 256 57.16 21.79 7.52
N LEU A 257 56.57 22.96 7.81
CA LEU A 257 55.19 23.09 8.27
C LEU A 257 54.18 22.84 7.14
N GLN A 258 54.53 23.15 5.89
CA GLN A 258 53.67 22.87 4.73
C GLN A 258 53.45 21.36 4.53
N PHE A 259 54.49 20.55 4.69
CA PHE A 259 54.36 19.08 4.63
C PHE A 259 53.46 18.54 5.75
N VAL A 260 53.62 19.08 6.95
CA VAL A 260 52.79 18.70 8.12
C VAL A 260 51.32 19.06 7.89
N LEU A 261 51.03 20.25 7.38
CA LEU A 261 49.66 20.66 7.05
C LEU A 261 49.06 19.85 5.91
N GLN A 262 49.85 19.46 4.92
CA GLN A 262 49.37 18.61 3.82
C GLN A 262 48.91 17.24 4.32
N GLU A 263 49.62 16.64 5.28
CA GLU A 263 49.21 15.38 5.92
C GLU A 263 47.93 15.57 6.74
N PHE A 264 47.77 16.69 7.45
CA PHE A 264 46.53 16.99 8.17
C PHE A 264 45.35 17.19 7.22
N HIS A 265 45.55 17.90 6.10
CA HIS A 265 44.54 18.03 5.06
C HIS A 265 44.12 16.67 4.49
N GLY A 266 45.09 15.78 4.22
CA GLY A 266 44.83 14.42 3.77
C GLY A 266 43.96 13.62 4.75
N VAL A 267 44.20 13.76 6.06
CA VAL A 267 43.34 13.15 7.09
C VAL A 267 41.96 13.77 7.10
N THR A 268 41.83 15.10 7.03
CA THR A 268 40.52 15.75 7.01
C THR A 268 39.70 15.36 5.78
N ASP A 269 40.32 15.24 4.61
CA ASP A 269 39.67 14.81 3.38
C ASP A 269 39.23 13.35 3.46
N SER A 270 40.06 12.48 4.05
CA SER A 270 39.71 11.07 4.29
C SER A 270 38.46 10.94 5.18
N ILE A 271 38.40 11.72 6.27
CA ILE A 271 37.23 11.77 7.17
C ILE A 271 36.00 12.28 6.42
N LYS A 272 36.14 13.37 5.66
CA LYS A 272 35.05 13.98 4.88
C LYS A 272 34.49 13.00 3.86
N ASN A 273 35.35 12.26 3.17
CA ASN A 273 34.94 11.21 2.21
C ASN A 273 34.19 10.06 2.91
N GLY A 274 34.65 9.62 4.08
CA GLY A 274 33.94 8.61 4.89
C GLY A 274 32.55 9.10 5.36
N LEU A 275 32.44 10.36 5.78
CA LEU A 275 31.17 10.97 6.18
C LEU A 275 30.21 11.18 4.99
N HIS A 276 30.75 11.49 3.80
CA HIS A 276 29.98 11.55 2.57
C HIS A 276 29.43 10.18 2.16
N ALA A 277 30.17 9.09 2.36
CA ALA A 277 29.69 7.74 2.09
C ALA A 277 28.48 7.33 2.96
N ILE A 278 28.31 7.98 4.14
CA ILE A 278 27.13 7.82 5.02
C ILE A 278 25.95 8.70 4.56
N SER A 279 26.17 9.69 3.68
CA SER A 279 25.26 10.82 3.41
C SER A 279 23.98 10.52 2.65
N ASP A 280 23.83 9.34 2.05
CA ASP A 280 22.69 9.07 1.17
C ASP A 280 21.50 8.40 1.86
N VAL A 281 21.65 8.00 3.11
CA VAL A 281 20.68 7.15 3.82
C VAL A 281 19.91 8.02 4.81
N ALA A 282 19.07 8.95 4.32
CA ALA A 282 18.23 9.69 5.25
C ALA A 282 17.18 8.74 5.91
N PRO A 283 16.87 8.87 7.22
CA PRO A 283 15.76 8.13 7.84
C PRO A 283 14.43 8.31 7.08
N SER A 284 14.25 9.48 6.47
CA SER A 284 13.12 9.83 5.60
C SER A 284 13.13 9.12 4.24
N LYS A 285 14.24 8.49 3.82
CA LYS A 285 14.29 7.59 2.66
C LYS A 285 14.03 6.13 3.04
N LEU A 286 14.35 5.75 4.28
CA LEU A 286 13.95 4.45 4.83
C LEU A 286 12.42 4.38 5.02
N ALA A 287 11.80 5.39 5.64
CA ALA A 287 10.36 5.38 5.97
C ALA A 287 9.37 5.16 4.79
N PRO A 288 9.46 5.88 3.64
CA PRO A 288 8.54 5.71 2.52
C PRO A 288 8.79 4.42 1.72
N MET A 289 9.99 3.85 1.78
CA MET A 289 10.32 2.57 1.14
C MET A 289 9.74 1.35 1.88
N LEU A 290 9.22 1.56 3.09
CA LEU A 290 8.62 0.53 3.96
C LEU A 290 7.10 0.49 3.89
N VAL A 291 6.47 1.38 3.13
CA VAL A 291 5.03 1.39 2.95
C VAL A 291 4.69 0.48 1.78
N VAL A 292 4.29 -0.75 2.09
CA VAL A 292 3.69 -1.64 1.09
C VAL A 292 2.49 -0.91 0.49
N GLY A 293 2.39 -0.87 -0.85
CA GLY A 293 1.34 -0.13 -1.53
C GLY A 293 -0.05 -0.68 -1.21
N ASN A 294 -0.97 0.21 -0.81
CA ASN A 294 -2.38 -0.13 -0.56
C ASN A 294 -3.27 0.03 -1.81
N TRP A 295 -2.69 0.48 -2.93
CA TRP A 295 -3.40 0.64 -4.20
C TRP A 295 -4.14 -0.63 -4.69
N PRO A 296 -3.65 -1.88 -4.49
CA PRO A 296 -4.37 -3.07 -4.96
C PRO A 296 -5.69 -3.29 -4.23
N ILE A 297 -5.74 -2.98 -2.92
CA ILE A 297 -6.95 -3.04 -2.11
C ILE A 297 -7.97 -2.04 -2.63
N LYS A 298 -7.53 -0.82 -2.98
CA LYS A 298 -8.39 0.19 -3.59
C LYS A 298 -8.94 -0.26 -4.94
N VAL A 299 -8.13 -0.93 -5.77
CA VAL A 299 -8.62 -1.49 -7.05
C VAL A 299 -9.74 -2.51 -6.80
N PHE A 300 -9.57 -3.42 -5.84
CA PHE A 300 -10.60 -4.40 -5.47
C PHE A 300 -11.88 -3.75 -4.92
N ILE A 301 -11.75 -2.81 -3.97
CA ILE A 301 -12.90 -2.10 -3.42
C ILE A 301 -13.60 -1.29 -4.52
N GLY A 302 -12.85 -0.68 -5.43
CA GLY A 302 -13.38 0.11 -6.54
C GLY A 302 -14.15 -0.75 -7.54
N SER A 303 -13.61 -1.91 -7.91
CA SER A 303 -14.33 -2.85 -8.76
C SER A 303 -15.60 -3.38 -8.08
N ALA A 304 -15.59 -3.51 -6.75
CA ALA A 304 -16.78 -3.88 -5.98
C ALA A 304 -17.89 -2.83 -6.02
N VAL A 305 -17.55 -1.56 -5.79
CA VAL A 305 -18.49 -0.44 -5.92
C VAL A 305 -19.09 -0.41 -7.33
N ILE A 306 -18.25 -0.55 -8.37
CA ILE A 306 -18.71 -0.53 -9.76
C ILE A 306 -19.67 -1.70 -10.03
N CYS A 307 -19.30 -2.93 -9.65
CA CYS A 307 -20.13 -4.11 -9.85
C CYS A 307 -21.53 -3.96 -9.22
N LEU A 308 -21.58 -3.60 -7.94
CA LEU A 308 -22.84 -3.49 -7.20
C LEU A 308 -23.69 -2.32 -7.70
N THR A 309 -23.06 -1.23 -8.13
CA THR A 309 -23.78 -0.09 -8.73
C THR A 309 -24.39 -0.46 -10.07
N LEU A 310 -23.63 -1.13 -10.95
CA LEU A 310 -24.14 -1.58 -12.25
C LEU A 310 -25.31 -2.57 -12.09
N SER A 311 -25.21 -3.48 -11.12
CA SER A 311 -26.30 -4.41 -10.80
C SER A 311 -27.55 -3.70 -10.27
N SER A 312 -27.37 -2.72 -9.37
CA SER A 312 -28.48 -1.89 -8.87
C SER A 312 -29.19 -1.14 -10.00
N ILE A 313 -28.42 -0.57 -10.93
CA ILE A 313 -28.94 0.15 -12.11
C ILE A 313 -29.74 -0.81 -12.99
N TYR A 314 -29.22 -2.02 -13.25
CA TYR A 314 -29.93 -3.04 -14.02
C TYR A 314 -31.28 -3.39 -13.39
N HIS A 315 -31.29 -3.85 -12.14
CA HIS A 315 -32.53 -4.25 -11.47
C HIS A 315 -33.53 -3.09 -11.32
N LEU A 316 -33.08 -1.83 -11.27
CA LEU A 316 -33.96 -0.67 -11.20
C LEU A 316 -34.55 -0.29 -12.57
N LEU A 317 -33.74 -0.33 -13.64
CA LEU A 317 -34.06 0.27 -14.93
C LEU A 317 -34.39 -0.74 -16.04
N TRP A 318 -34.26 -2.04 -15.81
CA TRP A 318 -34.51 -3.06 -16.85
C TRP A 318 -35.94 -3.03 -17.43
N VAL A 319 -36.90 -2.46 -16.70
CA VAL A 319 -38.29 -2.28 -17.13
C VAL A 319 -38.50 -1.26 -18.25
N GLN A 320 -37.51 -0.39 -18.52
CA GLN A 320 -37.67 0.73 -19.47
C GLN A 320 -38.01 0.28 -20.90
N SER A 321 -37.30 -0.73 -21.41
CA SER A 321 -37.58 -1.34 -22.71
C SER A 321 -36.79 -2.63 -22.87
N ALA A 322 -37.24 -3.51 -23.77
CA ALA A 322 -36.50 -4.73 -24.12
C ALA A 322 -35.07 -4.42 -24.58
N ALA A 323 -34.89 -3.41 -25.44
CA ALA A 323 -33.56 -3.01 -25.92
C ALA A 323 -32.65 -2.49 -24.80
N ALA A 324 -33.16 -1.63 -23.92
CA ALA A 324 -32.40 -1.11 -22.78
C ALA A 324 -32.04 -2.22 -21.79
N SER A 325 -32.94 -3.18 -21.55
CA SER A 325 -32.70 -4.31 -20.65
C SER A 325 -31.50 -5.16 -21.08
N VAL A 326 -31.29 -5.35 -22.39
CA VAL A 326 -30.14 -6.07 -22.95
C VAL A 326 -28.83 -5.31 -22.71
N VAL A 327 -28.84 -3.98 -22.80
CA VAL A 327 -27.66 -3.17 -22.51
C VAL A 327 -27.33 -3.21 -21.01
N PHE A 328 -28.33 -3.05 -20.15
CA PHE A 328 -28.11 -3.04 -18.70
C PHE A 328 -27.63 -4.39 -18.16
N ILE A 329 -28.17 -5.52 -18.67
CA ILE A 329 -27.68 -6.85 -18.25
C ILE A 329 -26.24 -7.10 -18.73
N GLN A 330 -25.84 -6.59 -19.90
CA GLN A 330 -24.45 -6.66 -20.36
C GLN A 330 -23.50 -5.85 -19.47
N LEU A 331 -23.93 -4.66 -19.02
CA LEU A 331 -23.17 -3.84 -18.07
C LEU A 331 -23.07 -4.52 -16.70
N ASP A 332 -24.14 -5.16 -16.23
CA ASP A 332 -24.11 -5.93 -14.98
C ASP A 332 -23.10 -7.09 -15.06
N TYR A 333 -23.14 -7.89 -16.13
CA TYR A 333 -22.13 -8.92 -16.38
C TYR A 333 -20.71 -8.35 -16.48
N SER A 334 -20.55 -7.14 -17.03
CA SER A 334 -19.26 -6.44 -17.07
C SER A 334 -18.77 -6.05 -15.67
N GLY A 335 -19.69 -5.67 -14.77
CA GLY A 335 -19.41 -5.44 -13.37
C GLY A 335 -18.83 -6.67 -12.67
N ILE A 336 -19.41 -7.85 -12.90
CA ILE A 336 -18.92 -9.13 -12.35
C ILE A 336 -17.50 -9.42 -12.85
N ILE A 337 -17.22 -9.21 -14.14
CA ILE A 337 -15.86 -9.39 -14.70
C ILE A 337 -14.86 -8.47 -13.99
N LEU A 338 -15.20 -7.19 -13.82
CA LEU A 338 -14.34 -6.22 -13.14
C LEU A 338 -14.11 -6.60 -11.67
N MET A 339 -15.14 -7.05 -10.96
CA MET A 339 -15.02 -7.51 -9.58
C MET A 339 -14.06 -8.70 -9.47
N ILE A 340 -14.25 -9.72 -10.30
CA ILE A 340 -13.40 -10.91 -10.33
C ILE A 340 -11.96 -10.49 -10.60
N ALA A 341 -11.71 -9.73 -11.67
CA ALA A 341 -10.37 -9.26 -12.01
C ALA A 341 -9.75 -8.41 -10.91
N GLY A 342 -10.49 -7.48 -10.32
CA GLY A 342 -10.02 -6.63 -9.23
C GLY A 342 -9.63 -7.40 -7.97
N SER A 343 -10.30 -8.52 -7.67
CA SER A 343 -9.97 -9.39 -6.52
C SER A 343 -8.57 -10.02 -6.62
N PHE A 344 -8.04 -10.18 -7.84
CA PHE A 344 -6.70 -10.72 -8.07
C PHE A 344 -5.57 -9.74 -7.76
N PHE A 345 -5.83 -8.43 -7.84
CA PHE A 345 -4.81 -7.41 -7.65
C PHE A 345 -4.14 -7.50 -6.27
N PRO A 346 -4.88 -7.46 -5.14
CA PRO A 346 -4.27 -7.62 -3.82
C PRO A 346 -3.64 -9.00 -3.66
N LEU A 347 -4.31 -10.07 -4.12
CA LEU A 347 -3.79 -11.43 -4.03
C LEU A 347 -2.42 -11.56 -4.69
N ILE A 348 -2.28 -11.13 -5.95
CA ILE A 348 -1.03 -11.24 -6.71
C ILE A 348 0.03 -10.28 -6.16
N TYR A 349 -0.35 -9.02 -5.89
CA TYR A 349 0.60 -8.00 -5.44
C TYR A 349 1.26 -8.38 -4.12
N TYR A 350 0.49 -8.79 -3.11
CA TYR A 350 1.05 -9.15 -1.80
C TYR A 350 1.76 -10.50 -1.84
N SER A 351 1.28 -11.47 -2.62
CA SER A 351 1.88 -12.81 -2.66
C SER A 351 3.19 -12.87 -3.45
N PHE A 352 3.35 -12.05 -4.48
CA PHE A 352 4.55 -12.01 -5.33
C PHE A 352 5.38 -10.74 -5.13
N TYR A 353 5.15 -10.00 -4.03
CA TYR A 353 5.81 -8.73 -3.73
C TYR A 353 7.34 -8.82 -3.84
N CYS A 354 7.94 -9.88 -3.30
CA CYS A 354 9.39 -10.11 -3.31
C CYS A 354 9.93 -10.62 -4.66
N THR A 355 9.07 -10.88 -5.65
CA THR A 355 9.43 -11.41 -6.98
C THR A 355 8.79 -10.55 -8.08
N PRO A 356 9.37 -9.37 -8.40
CA PRO A 356 8.73 -8.36 -9.25
C PRO A 356 8.41 -8.87 -10.66
N ASN A 357 9.26 -9.71 -11.24
CA ASN A 357 9.04 -10.25 -12.58
C ASN A 357 7.74 -11.09 -12.65
N LEU A 358 7.50 -11.94 -11.65
CA LEU A 358 6.28 -12.77 -11.59
C LEU A 358 5.05 -11.93 -11.26
N LEU A 359 5.20 -10.94 -10.37
CA LEU A 359 4.13 -10.01 -10.02
C LEU A 359 3.61 -9.28 -11.26
N TYR A 360 4.48 -8.62 -12.02
CA TYR A 360 4.06 -7.86 -13.20
C TYR A 360 3.54 -8.76 -14.31
N MET A 361 4.12 -9.96 -14.48
CA MET A 361 3.61 -10.96 -15.42
C MET A 361 2.18 -11.38 -15.09
N TYR A 362 1.91 -11.78 -13.84
CA TYR A 362 0.57 -12.23 -13.45
C TYR A 362 -0.47 -11.10 -13.47
N LEU A 363 -0.11 -9.88 -13.02
CA LEU A 363 -0.98 -8.71 -13.14
C LEU A 363 -1.27 -8.34 -14.61
N GLY A 364 -0.28 -8.46 -15.48
CA GLY A 364 -0.46 -8.25 -16.92
C GLY A 364 -1.43 -9.26 -17.54
N ILE A 365 -1.28 -10.55 -17.21
CA ILE A 365 -2.15 -11.62 -17.74
C ILE A 365 -3.60 -11.41 -17.27
N ILE A 366 -3.84 -11.19 -15.98
CA ILE A 366 -5.23 -11.01 -15.49
C ILE A 366 -5.88 -9.77 -16.09
N SER A 367 -5.12 -8.68 -16.26
CA SER A 367 -5.63 -7.45 -16.89
C SER A 367 -5.99 -7.68 -18.36
N ALA A 368 -5.15 -8.40 -19.10
CA ALA A 368 -5.43 -8.75 -20.49
C ALA A 368 -6.65 -9.68 -20.63
N LEU A 369 -6.76 -10.70 -19.78
CA LEU A 369 -7.93 -11.59 -19.73
C LEU A 369 -9.21 -10.82 -19.38
N ALA A 370 -9.16 -9.90 -18.41
CA ALA A 370 -10.30 -9.07 -18.04
C ALA A 370 -10.77 -8.18 -19.19
N VAL A 371 -9.85 -7.50 -19.88
CA VAL A 371 -10.17 -6.68 -21.06
C VAL A 371 -10.79 -7.54 -22.16
N ALA A 372 -10.22 -8.72 -22.45
CA ALA A 372 -10.77 -9.62 -23.44
C ALA A 372 -12.17 -10.14 -23.06
N CYS A 373 -12.42 -10.43 -21.78
CA CYS A 373 -13.73 -10.81 -21.27
C CYS A 373 -14.76 -9.66 -21.40
N LEU A 374 -14.36 -8.42 -21.10
CA LEU A 374 -15.23 -7.25 -21.24
C LEU A 374 -15.61 -7.01 -22.70
N VAL A 375 -14.63 -7.05 -23.61
CA VAL A 375 -14.88 -6.93 -25.05
C VAL A 375 -15.78 -8.07 -25.53
N ALA A 376 -15.57 -9.30 -25.09
CA ALA A 376 -16.45 -10.42 -25.41
C ALA A 376 -17.88 -10.21 -24.87
N SER A 377 -18.03 -9.74 -23.64
CA SER A 377 -19.33 -9.50 -23.00
C SER A 377 -20.20 -8.51 -23.77
N VAL A 378 -19.58 -7.44 -24.29
CA VAL A 378 -20.29 -6.36 -24.99
C VAL A 378 -20.41 -6.62 -26.50
N CYS A 379 -19.37 -7.17 -27.14
CA CYS A 379 -19.27 -7.19 -28.59
C CYS A 379 -19.58 -8.55 -29.24
N THR A 380 -19.60 -9.67 -28.50
CA THR A 380 -19.89 -10.99 -29.09
C THR A 380 -21.31 -11.49 -28.80
N SER A 381 -21.96 -11.99 -29.84
CA SER A 381 -23.23 -12.73 -29.73
C SER A 381 -23.00 -14.23 -29.48
N ASN A 382 -21.77 -14.72 -29.62
CA ASN A 382 -21.45 -16.14 -29.48
C ASN A 382 -21.33 -16.54 -28.00
N GLN A 383 -22.36 -17.25 -27.50
CA GLN A 383 -22.42 -17.73 -26.11
C GLN A 383 -21.25 -18.64 -25.73
N ALA A 384 -20.69 -19.42 -26.67
CA ALA A 384 -19.55 -20.29 -26.40
C ALA A 384 -18.27 -19.48 -26.13
N ILE A 385 -18.04 -18.42 -26.91
CA ILE A 385 -16.89 -17.51 -26.70
C ILE A 385 -17.05 -16.79 -25.36
N ARG A 386 -18.24 -16.26 -25.07
CA ARG A 386 -18.52 -15.59 -23.79
C ARG A 386 -18.25 -16.52 -22.60
N SER A 387 -18.84 -17.72 -22.62
CA SER A 387 -18.70 -18.69 -21.53
C SER A 387 -17.26 -19.20 -21.39
N GLY A 388 -16.56 -19.43 -22.51
CA GLY A 388 -15.16 -19.86 -22.51
C GLY A 388 -14.22 -18.82 -21.89
N MET A 389 -14.45 -17.53 -22.13
CA MET A 389 -13.67 -16.44 -21.54
C MET A 389 -13.92 -16.27 -20.04
N PHE A 390 -15.18 -16.42 -19.59
CA PHE A 390 -15.48 -16.44 -18.16
C PHE A 390 -14.82 -17.64 -17.44
N LEU A 391 -14.86 -18.82 -18.08
CA LEU A 391 -14.18 -20.01 -17.56
C LEU A 391 -12.66 -19.81 -17.50
N SER A 392 -12.05 -19.22 -18.53
CA SER A 392 -10.59 -18.99 -18.53
C SER A 392 -10.17 -18.00 -17.43
N LEU A 393 -10.94 -16.95 -17.19
CA LEU A 393 -10.73 -16.02 -16.08
C LEU A 393 -10.81 -16.74 -14.71
N GLY A 394 -11.79 -17.63 -14.55
CA GLY A 394 -11.93 -18.46 -13.35
C GLY A 394 -10.80 -19.47 -13.15
N PHE A 395 -10.39 -20.18 -14.20
CA PHE A 395 -9.30 -21.16 -14.13
C PHE A 395 -7.93 -20.52 -13.91
N PHE A 396 -7.72 -19.30 -14.42
CA PHE A 396 -6.50 -18.57 -14.16
C PHE A 396 -6.28 -18.34 -12.66
N ALA A 397 -7.34 -18.36 -11.84
CA ALA A 397 -7.23 -18.32 -10.39
C ALA A 397 -6.26 -19.35 -9.82
N LEU A 398 -6.28 -20.55 -10.39
CA LEU A 398 -5.52 -21.69 -9.90
C LEU A 398 -4.02 -21.57 -10.20
N VAL A 399 -3.63 -20.78 -11.21
CA VAL A 399 -2.24 -20.68 -11.66
C VAL A 399 -1.32 -19.95 -10.66
N PRO A 400 -1.59 -18.70 -10.24
CA PRO A 400 -0.74 -18.01 -9.28
C PRO A 400 -0.78 -18.71 -7.91
N ILE A 401 -1.94 -19.24 -7.51
CA ILE A 401 -2.09 -20.00 -6.26
C ILE A 401 -1.26 -21.29 -6.31
N GLY A 402 -1.36 -22.05 -7.40
CA GLY A 402 -0.58 -23.27 -7.61
C GLY A 402 0.91 -23.01 -7.61
N HIS A 403 1.36 -21.90 -8.22
CA HIS A 403 2.76 -21.48 -8.16
C HIS A 403 3.19 -21.19 -6.71
N LEU A 404 2.38 -20.46 -5.93
CA LEU A 404 2.70 -20.16 -4.53
C LEU A 404 2.79 -21.42 -3.67
N VAL A 405 1.86 -22.36 -3.86
CA VAL A 405 1.85 -23.67 -3.18
C VAL A 405 3.06 -24.51 -3.58
N TRP A 406 3.44 -24.53 -4.85
CA TRP A 406 4.62 -25.25 -5.32
C TRP A 406 5.91 -24.67 -4.73
N LYS A 407 6.00 -23.34 -4.59
CA LYS A 407 7.20 -22.65 -4.10
C LYS A 407 7.40 -22.76 -2.59
N HIS A 408 6.33 -22.60 -1.79
CA HIS A 408 6.43 -22.52 -0.33
C HIS A 408 5.90 -23.77 0.38
N GLY A 409 5.10 -24.60 -0.31
CA GLY A 409 4.38 -25.73 0.29
C GLY A 409 3.00 -25.32 0.80
N ILE A 410 2.03 -26.23 0.76
CA ILE A 410 0.64 -25.95 1.16
C ILE A 410 0.50 -25.66 2.67
N TRP A 411 1.43 -26.16 3.48
CA TRP A 411 1.42 -26.04 4.94
C TRP A 411 2.19 -24.83 5.46
N ASP A 412 2.73 -24.01 4.58
CA ASP A 412 3.39 -22.76 4.96
C ASP A 412 2.35 -21.76 5.51
N ASP A 413 2.69 -21.10 6.62
CA ASP A 413 1.79 -20.17 7.31
C ASP A 413 1.38 -18.98 6.44
N HIS A 414 2.27 -18.51 5.54
CA HIS A 414 1.94 -17.45 4.58
C HIS A 414 0.88 -17.91 3.58
N ILE A 415 0.90 -19.19 3.19
CA ILE A 415 -0.05 -19.79 2.27
C ILE A 415 -1.41 -20.01 2.94
N GLN A 416 -1.41 -20.51 4.17
CA GLN A 416 -2.63 -20.82 4.93
C GLN A 416 -3.48 -19.58 5.26
N ILE A 417 -2.86 -18.38 5.36
CA ILE A 417 -3.57 -17.12 5.61
C ILE A 417 -4.56 -16.80 4.49
N PHE A 418 -4.22 -17.04 3.22
CA PHE A 418 -5.12 -16.75 2.10
C PHE A 418 -5.91 -17.97 1.62
N VAL A 419 -5.38 -19.20 1.75
CA VAL A 419 -6.08 -20.41 1.32
C VAL A 419 -7.37 -20.64 2.10
N LYS A 420 -7.38 -20.42 3.43
CA LYS A 420 -8.59 -20.65 4.24
C LYS A 420 -9.75 -19.70 3.86
N PRO A 421 -9.56 -18.37 3.79
CA PRO A 421 -10.59 -17.46 3.27
C PRO A 421 -10.99 -17.78 1.83
N LEU A 422 -10.06 -18.19 0.98
CA LEU A 422 -10.35 -18.52 -0.41
C LEU A 422 -11.24 -19.77 -0.53
N VAL A 423 -10.99 -20.81 0.27
CA VAL A 423 -11.85 -21.99 0.31
C VAL A 423 -13.24 -21.62 0.84
N ALA A 424 -13.31 -20.81 1.90
CA ALA A 424 -14.59 -20.31 2.41
C ALA A 424 -15.36 -19.50 1.34
N MET A 425 -14.66 -18.63 0.61
CA MET A 425 -15.20 -17.87 -0.51
C MET A 425 -15.71 -18.82 -1.61
N GLY A 426 -14.93 -19.83 -2.00
CA GLY A 426 -15.33 -20.83 -2.99
C GLY A 426 -16.59 -21.59 -2.58
N VAL A 427 -16.71 -21.98 -1.32
CA VAL A 427 -17.92 -22.61 -0.77
C VAL A 427 -19.12 -21.65 -0.84
N LEU A 428 -18.95 -20.39 -0.43
CA LEU A 428 -20.01 -19.38 -0.52
C LEU A 428 -20.48 -19.13 -1.95
N TYR A 429 -19.55 -19.10 -2.92
CA TYR A 429 -19.89 -19.01 -4.34
C TYR A 429 -20.69 -20.21 -4.83
N LEU A 430 -20.31 -21.43 -4.44
CA LEU A 430 -21.04 -22.64 -4.81
C LEU A 430 -22.45 -22.67 -4.20
N VAL A 431 -22.57 -22.32 -2.91
CA VAL A 431 -23.88 -22.23 -2.23
C VAL A 431 -24.76 -21.14 -2.83
N GLY A 432 -24.18 -20.00 -3.24
CA GLY A 432 -24.94 -18.93 -3.91
C GLY A 432 -25.34 -19.26 -5.34
N ALA A 433 -24.67 -20.22 -5.99
CA ALA A 433 -24.97 -20.65 -7.36
C ALA A 433 -25.99 -21.81 -7.44
N THR A 434 -26.19 -22.54 -6.34
CA THR A 434 -27.20 -23.60 -6.18
C THR A 434 -28.49 -23.04 -5.61
#